data_AF-A0A2M8NNT7-F1
#
_entry.id   AF-A0A2M8NNT7-F1
#
_cell.length_a   1.000
_cell.length_b   1.000
_cell.length_c   1.000
_cell.angle_alpha   90.00
_cell.angle_beta   90.00
_cell.angle_gamma   90.00
#
_symmetry.space_group_name_H-M   'P 1'
#
loop_
_entity.id
_entity.type
_entity.pdbx_description
1 polymer ?
#
loop_
_entity_poly.entity_id
_entity_poly.type
_entity_poly.pdbx_seq_one_letter_code
_entity_poly.pdbx_strand_id
1 'polypeptide(L)'
;WYLIALSMGDPMFDANLNPVFADEGSKAREAMDYLLNLFGSGMISPELLSGSTNQHQLFWSGSGFFHQGWQGSVRVGNNPAVSQQAPNVAYMLLPEVGNTWSLDAAIGIAANSDAPDAAWEFIKWYLGEENQTAIYNAVGLIPSRVSVQEALNEAGAIEGYDVIAAQSERVNQLPRYALWWGPFTNFVSSSILQAAQAGNVSADEVIDALAAEWIELRAEYE
;
A
#
# COMPACT_ATOMS: atom_id res chain seq x y z
N TRP A 1 -0.72 -5.18 -8.50
CA TRP A 1 -2.07 -5.52 -8.98
C TRP A 1 -3.15 -4.81 -8.16
N TYR A 2 -3.30 -5.10 -6.85
CA TYR A 2 -4.31 -4.46 -5.99
C TYR A 2 -4.44 -2.95 -6.22
N LEU A 3 -3.31 -2.21 -6.30
CA LEU A 3 -3.35 -0.74 -6.38
C LEU A 3 -3.95 -0.26 -7.67
N ILE A 4 -3.59 -0.93 -8.76
CA ILE A 4 -4.07 -0.63 -10.09
C ILE A 4 -5.57 -0.94 -10.14
N ALA A 5 -5.99 -2.11 -9.65
CA ALA A 5 -7.40 -2.51 -9.63
C ALA A 5 -8.27 -1.54 -8.82
N LEU A 6 -7.86 -1.21 -7.60
CA LEU A 6 -8.57 -0.24 -6.76
C LEU A 6 -8.60 1.15 -7.42
N SER A 7 -7.45 1.62 -7.93
CA SER A 7 -7.35 2.90 -8.63
C SER A 7 -8.32 2.97 -9.82
N MET A 8 -8.50 1.88 -10.55
CA MET A 8 -9.46 1.74 -11.66
C MET A 8 -10.92 1.60 -11.22
N GLY A 9 -11.18 1.42 -9.93
CA GLY A 9 -12.52 1.39 -9.34
C GLY A 9 -13.04 0.01 -8.99
N ASP A 10 -12.18 -1.02 -9.03
CA ASP A 10 -12.57 -2.36 -8.58
C ASP A 10 -12.74 -2.39 -7.05
N PRO A 11 -13.86 -2.92 -6.52
CA PRO A 11 -14.03 -3.05 -5.07
C PRO A 11 -13.21 -4.21 -4.48
N MET A 12 -12.68 -5.11 -5.32
CA MET A 12 -11.98 -6.35 -5.01
C MET A 12 -12.85 -7.42 -4.35
N PHE A 13 -13.50 -7.06 -3.24
CA PHE A 13 -14.34 -7.96 -2.45
C PHE A 13 -15.69 -7.29 -2.15
N ASP A 14 -16.75 -8.10 -2.06
CA ASP A 14 -18.02 -7.62 -1.51
C ASP A 14 -18.04 -7.67 0.03
N ALA A 15 -19.15 -7.24 0.64
CA ALA A 15 -19.32 -7.24 2.09
C ALA A 15 -19.24 -8.63 2.74
N ASN A 16 -19.41 -9.71 1.97
CA ASN A 16 -19.35 -11.09 2.43
C ASN A 16 -18.00 -11.75 2.11
N LEU A 17 -17.00 -10.97 1.70
CA LEU A 17 -15.69 -11.44 1.26
C LEU A 17 -15.76 -12.34 0.02
N ASN A 18 -16.77 -12.19 -0.83
CA ASN A 18 -16.75 -12.85 -2.14
C ASN A 18 -15.76 -12.12 -3.06
N PRO A 19 -14.94 -12.83 -3.84
CA PRO A 19 -13.91 -12.24 -4.70
C PRO A 19 -14.52 -11.69 -6.00
N VAL A 20 -15.28 -10.59 -5.89
CA VAL A 20 -15.90 -9.93 -7.06
C VAL A 20 -14.88 -9.39 -8.06
N PHE A 21 -13.60 -9.32 -7.68
CA PHE A 21 -12.49 -9.06 -8.61
C PHE A 21 -12.44 -10.06 -9.78
N ALA A 22 -13.07 -11.23 -9.66
CA ALA A 22 -13.14 -12.24 -10.72
C ALA A 22 -14.45 -12.22 -11.51
N ASP A 23 -15.36 -11.27 -11.28
CA ASP A 23 -16.57 -11.18 -12.10
C ASP A 23 -16.24 -10.79 -13.55
N GLU A 24 -17.13 -11.14 -14.48
CA GLU A 24 -17.03 -10.70 -15.88
C GLU A 24 -17.11 -9.17 -15.94
N GLY A 25 -16.17 -8.54 -16.66
CA GLY A 25 -16.09 -7.07 -16.76
C GLY A 25 -15.49 -6.36 -15.53
N SER A 26 -14.99 -7.11 -14.55
CA SER A 26 -14.23 -6.59 -13.41
C SER A 26 -13.04 -5.73 -13.85
N LYS A 27 -12.82 -4.61 -13.15
CA LYS A 27 -11.65 -3.74 -13.38
C LYS A 27 -10.36 -4.37 -12.90
N ALA A 28 -10.43 -5.36 -12.01
CA ALA A 28 -9.26 -6.11 -11.59
C ALA A 28 -8.66 -6.99 -12.71
N ARG A 29 -9.48 -7.44 -13.68
CA ARG A 29 -9.00 -8.15 -14.88
C ARG A 29 -8.22 -7.23 -15.81
N GLU A 30 -8.77 -6.05 -16.11
CA GLU A 30 -8.07 -5.00 -16.87
C GLU A 30 -6.77 -4.57 -16.17
N ALA A 31 -6.80 -4.43 -14.84
CA ALA A 31 -5.62 -4.11 -14.05
C ALA A 31 -4.54 -5.20 -14.10
N MET A 32 -4.93 -6.47 -14.17
CA MET A 32 -4.00 -7.59 -14.31
C MET A 32 -3.37 -7.60 -15.70
N ASP A 33 -4.18 -7.43 -16.75
CA ASP A 33 -3.68 -7.33 -18.13
C ASP A 33 -2.70 -6.17 -18.28
N TYR A 34 -3.05 -4.99 -17.77
CA TYR A 34 -2.15 -3.84 -17.76
C TYR A 34 -0.84 -4.13 -17.03
N LEU A 35 -0.89 -4.77 -15.86
CA LEU A 35 0.31 -5.12 -15.09
C LEU A 35 1.20 -6.11 -15.84
N LEU A 36 0.63 -7.15 -16.44
CA LEU A 36 1.36 -8.14 -17.26
C LEU A 36 1.97 -7.47 -18.50
N ASN A 37 1.26 -6.54 -19.13
CA ASN A 37 1.79 -5.75 -20.25
C ASN A 37 2.98 -4.87 -19.82
N LEU A 38 2.95 -4.25 -18.64
CA LEU A 38 4.11 -3.49 -18.12
C LEU A 38 5.35 -4.38 -17.93
N PHE A 39 5.17 -5.64 -17.50
CA PHE A 39 6.27 -6.61 -17.44
C PHE A 39 6.73 -7.02 -18.84
N GLY A 40 5.80 -7.38 -19.72
CA GLY A 40 6.09 -7.85 -21.08
C GLY A 40 6.79 -6.79 -21.95
N SER A 41 6.50 -5.50 -21.73
CA SER A 41 7.17 -4.39 -22.41
C SER A 41 8.48 -3.97 -21.76
N GLY A 42 8.86 -4.56 -20.62
CA GLY A 42 10.05 -4.19 -19.84
C GLY A 42 9.96 -2.82 -19.17
N MET A 43 8.76 -2.25 -18.99
CA MET A 43 8.58 -0.97 -18.28
C MET A 43 8.79 -1.14 -16.77
N ILE A 44 8.45 -2.32 -16.23
CA ILE A 44 8.75 -2.72 -14.86
C ILE A 44 9.45 -4.09 -14.89
N SER A 45 10.36 -4.33 -13.96
CA SER A 45 11.09 -5.60 -13.86
C SER A 45 10.27 -6.59 -13.00
N PRO A 46 10.08 -7.86 -13.43
CA PRO A 46 9.41 -8.87 -12.61
C PRO A 46 10.09 -9.14 -11.26
N GLU A 47 11.40 -8.93 -11.16
CA GLU A 47 12.19 -9.11 -9.92
C GLU A 47 11.68 -8.23 -8.77
N LEU A 48 10.99 -7.14 -9.07
CA LEU A 48 10.28 -6.30 -8.12
C LEU A 48 9.25 -7.07 -7.27
N LEU A 49 8.71 -8.19 -7.79
CA LEU A 49 7.78 -9.07 -7.07
C LEU A 49 8.48 -10.13 -6.21
N SER A 50 9.79 -10.34 -6.38
CA SER A 50 10.55 -11.37 -5.67
C SER A 50 10.84 -11.04 -4.19
N GLY A 51 10.60 -9.79 -3.78
CA GLY A 51 10.92 -9.29 -2.44
C GLY A 51 12.42 -9.06 -2.17
N SER A 52 13.30 -9.44 -3.10
CA SER A 52 14.75 -9.24 -2.98
C SER A 52 15.19 -7.79 -3.24
N THR A 53 14.34 -7.01 -3.91
CA THR A 53 14.62 -5.61 -4.29
C THR A 53 13.78 -4.66 -3.45
N ASN A 54 14.43 -3.70 -2.79
CA ASN A 54 13.74 -2.63 -2.10
C ASN A 54 13.32 -1.54 -3.11
N GLN A 55 12.02 -1.52 -3.41
CA GLN A 55 11.38 -0.61 -4.37
C GLN A 55 11.60 0.88 -4.01
N HIS A 56 11.60 1.21 -2.72
CA HIS A 56 11.82 2.58 -2.25
C HIS A 56 13.26 3.02 -2.52
N GLN A 57 14.23 2.16 -2.21
CA GLN A 57 15.64 2.43 -2.47
C GLN A 57 15.94 2.54 -3.97
N LEU A 58 15.30 1.71 -4.79
CA LEU A 58 15.43 1.80 -6.25
C LEU A 58 14.92 3.16 -6.76
N PHE A 59 13.74 3.60 -6.33
CA PHE A 59 13.23 4.92 -6.70
C PHE A 59 14.18 6.04 -6.26
N TRP A 60 14.62 6.02 -5.00
CA TRP A 60 15.53 7.06 -4.48
C TRP A 60 16.96 6.98 -5.03
N SER A 61 17.37 5.87 -5.65
CA SER A 61 18.64 5.81 -6.38
C SER A 61 18.60 6.55 -7.71
N GLY A 62 17.49 7.23 -8.05
CA GLY A 62 17.28 7.90 -9.32
C GLY A 62 16.73 6.99 -10.42
N SER A 63 16.35 5.76 -10.06
CA SER A 63 15.82 4.77 -11.00
C SER A 63 14.30 4.72 -10.90
N GLY A 64 13.62 5.16 -11.95
CA GLY A 64 12.15 5.13 -12.04
C GLY A 64 11.50 6.51 -11.94
N PHE A 65 10.28 6.61 -12.46
CA PHE A 65 9.50 7.85 -12.54
C PHE A 65 8.30 7.86 -11.60
N PHE A 66 7.66 6.71 -11.40
CA PHE A 66 6.53 6.54 -10.49
C PHE A 66 6.90 5.62 -9.35
N HIS A 67 6.40 5.95 -8.17
CA HIS A 67 6.66 5.17 -6.96
C HIS A 67 5.42 5.17 -6.07
N GLN A 68 5.00 3.98 -5.65
CA GLN A 68 4.04 3.86 -4.56
C GLN A 68 4.74 4.22 -3.25
N GLY A 69 4.56 5.47 -2.82
CA GLY A 69 5.07 5.98 -1.54
C GLY A 69 4.01 5.99 -0.44
N TRP A 70 4.46 6.13 0.81
CA TRP A 70 3.60 6.51 1.94
C TRP A 70 3.62 8.03 2.11
N GLN A 71 2.73 8.57 2.95
CA GLN A 71 2.54 10.01 3.19
C GLN A 71 3.77 10.80 3.69
N GLY A 72 4.87 10.11 4.06
CA GLY A 72 6.15 10.72 4.44
C GLY A 72 7.29 10.53 3.44
N SER A 73 7.08 9.77 2.37
CA SER A 73 8.12 9.39 1.41
C SER A 73 8.69 10.58 0.62
N VAL A 74 7.94 11.66 0.40
CA VAL A 74 8.42 12.86 -0.31
C VAL A 74 9.57 13.51 0.44
N ARG A 75 9.51 13.61 1.78
CA ARG A 75 10.60 14.14 2.61
C ARG A 75 11.90 13.35 2.41
N VAL A 76 11.79 12.02 2.31
CA VAL A 76 12.96 11.16 2.04
C VAL A 76 13.46 11.36 0.61
N GLY A 77 12.54 11.41 -0.36
CA GLY A 77 12.83 11.62 -1.78
C GLY A 77 13.46 12.98 -2.10
N ASN A 78 13.14 14.02 -1.32
CA ASN A 78 13.69 15.36 -1.46
C ASN A 78 14.89 15.63 -0.55
N ASN A 79 15.39 14.63 0.19
CA ASN A 79 16.62 14.76 0.97
C ASN A 79 17.84 14.39 0.11
N PRO A 80 18.69 15.36 -0.31
CA PRO A 80 19.83 15.10 -1.19
C PRO A 80 20.95 14.26 -0.53
N ALA A 81 20.93 14.06 0.79
CA ALA A 81 21.89 13.19 1.47
C ALA A 81 21.60 11.69 1.29
N VAL A 82 20.35 11.33 0.95
CA VAL A 82 19.90 9.94 0.86
C VAL A 82 19.15 9.61 -0.43
N SER A 83 18.79 10.61 -1.25
CA SER A 83 18.05 10.42 -2.51
C SER A 83 18.67 11.19 -3.67
N GLN A 84 18.84 10.51 -4.80
CA GLN A 84 19.24 11.10 -6.08
C GLN A 84 18.07 11.75 -6.84
N GLN A 85 16.83 11.57 -6.35
CA GLN A 85 15.64 12.22 -6.93
C GLN A 85 15.47 13.67 -6.47
N ALA A 86 16.14 14.06 -5.37
CA ALA A 86 15.99 15.38 -4.77
C ALA A 86 16.38 16.51 -5.75
N PRO A 87 15.67 17.66 -5.74
CA PRO A 87 14.48 18.01 -4.94
C PRO A 87 13.17 17.80 -5.73
N ASN A 88 13.10 16.80 -6.62
CA ASN A 88 12.08 16.72 -7.67
C ASN A 88 10.98 15.68 -7.38
N VAL A 89 10.78 15.29 -6.12
CA VAL A 89 9.74 14.34 -5.73
C VAL A 89 8.52 15.10 -5.25
N ALA A 90 7.34 14.74 -5.79
CA ALA A 90 6.06 15.30 -5.38
C ALA A 90 4.99 14.19 -5.35
N TYR A 91 3.95 14.40 -4.55
CA TYR A 91 2.77 13.53 -4.58
C TYR A 91 1.87 13.86 -5.77
N MET A 92 1.17 12.84 -6.25
CA MET A 92 0.02 12.96 -7.13
C MET A 92 -1.08 12.02 -6.66
N LEU A 93 -2.33 12.33 -7.01
CA LEU A 93 -3.42 11.38 -6.83
C LEU A 93 -3.19 10.15 -7.71
N LEU A 94 -3.62 8.98 -7.23
CA LEU A 94 -3.71 7.80 -8.07
C LEU A 94 -4.63 8.06 -9.27
N PRO A 95 -4.31 7.50 -10.45
CA PRO A 95 -5.07 7.73 -11.68
C PRO A 95 -6.48 7.13 -11.64
N GLU A 96 -7.24 7.32 -12.72
CA GLU A 96 -8.62 6.82 -12.86
C GLU A 96 -9.55 7.36 -11.76
N VAL A 97 -10.24 6.50 -10.99
CA VAL A 97 -11.06 6.95 -9.86
C VAL A 97 -10.21 7.19 -8.60
N GLY A 98 -8.99 6.68 -8.59
CA GLY A 98 -7.96 6.99 -7.62
C GLY A 98 -8.17 6.32 -6.25
N ASN A 99 -8.92 5.21 -6.16
CA ASN A 99 -9.02 4.51 -4.88
C ASN A 99 -7.67 3.88 -4.49
N THR A 100 -7.43 3.82 -3.19
CA THR A 100 -6.24 3.23 -2.55
C THR A 100 -6.66 2.33 -1.39
N TRP A 101 -5.71 1.68 -0.73
CA TRP A 101 -5.91 1.11 0.62
C TRP A 101 -5.03 1.85 1.64
N SER A 102 -5.37 1.70 2.92
CA SER A 102 -4.47 2.10 4.00
C SER A 102 -3.68 0.89 4.50
N LEU A 103 -2.49 1.15 5.02
CA LEU A 103 -1.76 0.22 5.87
C LEU A 103 -1.83 0.76 7.30
N ASP A 104 -2.90 0.41 8.01
CA ASP A 104 -3.12 0.89 9.36
C ASP A 104 -2.16 0.19 10.33
N ALA A 105 -1.39 0.97 11.07
CA ALA A 105 -0.57 0.49 12.17
C ALA A 105 -1.16 0.96 13.50
N ALA A 106 -1.29 0.05 14.44
CA ALA A 106 -1.77 0.34 15.79
C ALA A 106 -0.81 -0.24 16.83
N ILE A 107 -0.77 0.37 18.01
CA ILE A 107 -0.05 -0.14 19.17
C ILE A 107 -1.07 -0.77 20.11
N GLY A 108 -0.97 -2.09 20.28
CA GLY A 108 -1.83 -2.85 21.19
C GLY A 108 -1.11 -3.27 22.46
N ILE A 109 -1.88 -3.49 23.52
CA ILE A 109 -1.40 -4.11 24.76
C ILE A 109 -1.73 -5.60 24.67
N ALA A 110 -0.72 -6.46 24.85
CA ALA A 110 -0.92 -7.90 24.86
C ALA A 110 -1.87 -8.30 26.00
N ALA A 111 -2.79 -9.22 25.72
CA ALA A 111 -3.81 -9.65 26.69
C ALA A 111 -3.22 -10.29 27.96
N ASN A 112 -2.00 -10.82 27.87
CA ASN A 112 -1.25 -11.44 28.97
C ASN A 112 -0.09 -10.56 29.48
N SER A 113 -0.13 -9.24 29.24
CA SER A 113 0.90 -8.33 29.77
C SER A 113 0.84 -8.29 31.30
N ASP A 114 2.00 -8.43 31.95
CA ASP A 114 2.13 -8.24 33.41
C ASP A 114 2.15 -6.76 33.82
N ALA A 115 2.11 -5.82 32.86
CA ALA A 115 2.18 -4.38 33.11
C ALA A 115 1.24 -3.56 32.19
N PRO A 116 -0.07 -3.86 32.16
CA PRO A 116 -1.01 -3.22 31.24
C PRO A 116 -1.15 -1.71 31.49
N ASP A 117 -1.15 -1.28 32.75
CA ASP A 117 -1.26 0.15 33.10
C ASP A 117 -0.04 0.95 32.62
N ALA A 118 1.17 0.42 32.81
CA ALA A 118 2.40 1.06 32.34
C ALA A 118 2.48 1.09 30.80
N ALA A 119 2.05 0.02 30.13
CA ALA A 119 1.93 -0.02 28.68
C ALA A 119 0.94 1.03 28.16
N TRP A 120 -0.16 1.25 28.87
CA TRP A 120 -1.12 2.31 28.55
C TRP A 120 -0.54 3.71 28.72
N GLU A 121 0.19 3.98 29.80
CA GLU A 121 0.90 5.26 29.98
C GLU A 121 1.91 5.50 28.84
N PHE A 122 2.64 4.47 28.40
CA PHE A 122 3.52 4.56 27.25
C PHE A 122 2.77 4.92 25.96
N ILE A 123 1.65 4.28 25.67
CA ILE A 123 0.83 4.58 24.47
C ILE A 123 0.35 6.03 24.52
N LYS A 124 -0.12 6.52 25.66
CA LYS A 124 -0.53 7.93 25.81
C LYS A 124 0.62 8.90 25.57
N TRP A 125 1.82 8.61 26.11
CA TRP A 125 3.01 9.40 25.84
C TRP A 125 3.35 9.36 24.35
N TYR A 126 3.48 8.18 23.75
CA TYR A 126 3.83 8.00 22.34
C TYR A 126 2.88 8.74 21.39
N LEU A 127 1.57 8.68 21.69
CA LEU A 127 0.54 9.35 20.91
C LEU A 127 0.31 10.81 21.32
N GLY A 128 1.09 11.37 22.24
CA GLY A 128 1.04 12.78 22.62
C GLY A 128 1.49 13.69 21.47
N GLU A 129 0.94 14.91 21.43
CA GLU A 129 1.23 15.91 20.39
C GLU A 129 2.73 16.18 20.22
N GLU A 130 3.44 16.40 21.32
CA GLU A 130 4.89 16.65 21.33
C GLU A 130 5.66 15.49 20.69
N ASN A 131 5.35 14.25 21.07
CA ASN A 131 6.05 13.07 20.55
C ASN A 131 5.72 12.79 19.09
N GLN A 132 4.46 12.95 18.67
CA GLN A 132 4.10 12.80 17.26
C GLN A 132 4.79 13.86 16.39
N THR A 133 4.91 15.10 16.88
CA THR A 133 5.66 16.17 16.20
C THR A 133 7.16 15.85 16.13
N ALA A 134 7.75 15.36 17.22
CA ALA A 134 9.17 14.97 17.25
C ALA A 134 9.46 13.81 16.29
N ILE A 135 8.58 12.80 16.25
CA ILE A 135 8.66 11.66 15.33
C ILE A 135 8.55 12.13 13.87
N TYR A 136 7.59 13.01 13.56
CA TYR A 136 7.47 13.60 12.23
C TYR A 136 8.76 14.31 11.80
N ASN A 137 9.31 15.15 12.66
CA ASN A 137 10.53 15.89 12.37
C ASN A 137 11.75 14.97 12.18
N ALA A 138 11.83 13.89 12.94
CA ALA A 138 12.94 12.94 12.89
C ALA A 138 12.91 12.05 11.62
N VAL A 139 11.74 11.49 11.28
CA VAL A 139 11.63 10.42 10.26
C VAL A 139 10.53 10.61 9.22
N GLY A 140 9.77 11.72 9.28
CA GLY A 140 8.70 12.02 8.33
C GLY A 140 7.44 11.16 8.49
N LEU A 141 7.30 10.43 9.60
CA LEU A 141 6.07 9.69 9.88
C LEU A 141 4.96 10.68 10.22
N ILE A 142 3.94 10.74 9.36
CA ILE A 142 2.81 11.65 9.55
C ILE A 142 2.05 11.28 10.84
N PRO A 143 1.79 12.27 11.73
CA PRO A 143 1.05 12.07 12.97
C PRO A 143 -0.30 11.36 12.74
N SER A 144 -0.74 10.51 13.66
CA SER A 144 -2.08 9.94 13.62
C SER A 144 -3.16 10.91 14.12
N ARG A 145 -2.77 11.94 14.88
CA ARG A 145 -3.68 13.00 15.33
C ARG A 145 -3.87 14.06 14.25
N VAL A 146 -5.10 14.21 13.77
CA VAL A 146 -5.48 15.22 12.76
C VAL A 146 -5.04 16.63 13.18
N SER A 147 -5.26 17.02 14.45
CA SER A 147 -4.86 18.35 14.94
C SER A 147 -3.35 18.61 14.84
N VAL A 148 -2.52 17.59 14.98
CA VAL A 148 -1.06 17.71 14.84
C VAL A 148 -0.67 17.78 13.36
N GLN A 149 -1.35 17.01 12.50
CA GLN A 149 -1.17 17.13 11.05
C GLN A 149 -1.54 18.54 10.55
N GLU A 150 -2.66 19.09 11.01
CA GLU A 150 -3.12 20.44 10.67
C GLU A 150 -2.10 21.50 11.10
N ALA A 151 -1.64 21.46 12.35
CA ALA A 151 -0.63 22.39 12.86
C ALA A 151 0.70 22.32 12.08
N LEU A 152 1.15 21.11 11.74
CA LEU A 152 2.35 20.93 10.90
C LEU A 152 2.15 21.44 9.47
N ASN A 153 0.96 21.24 8.89
CA ASN A 153 0.62 21.75 7.57
C ASN A 153 0.54 23.29 7.55
N GLU A 154 -0.10 23.90 8.55
CA GLU A 154 -0.15 25.37 8.71
C GLU A 154 1.26 25.97 8.83
N ALA A 155 2.18 25.25 9.47
CA ALA A 155 3.59 25.61 9.54
C ALA A 155 4.38 25.36 8.23
N GLY A 156 3.74 24.82 7.19
CA GLY A 156 4.37 24.45 5.91
C GLY A 156 5.32 23.25 6.00
N ALA A 157 5.21 22.45 7.06
CA ALA A 157 6.15 21.36 7.31
C ALA A 157 5.80 20.08 6.56
N ILE A 158 4.54 19.86 6.17
CA ILE A 158 4.09 18.68 5.41
C ILE A 158 4.03 19.00 3.92
N GLU A 159 4.98 18.46 3.16
CA GLU A 159 5.00 18.57 1.71
C GLU A 159 3.86 17.74 1.08
N GLY A 160 3.01 18.40 0.28
CA GLY A 160 1.89 17.77 -0.43
C GLY A 160 0.72 17.33 0.47
N TYR A 161 0.51 18.04 1.58
CA TYR A 161 -0.59 17.76 2.52
C TYR A 161 -1.97 17.70 1.85
N ASP A 162 -2.25 18.62 0.92
CA ASP A 162 -3.50 18.69 0.16
C ASP A 162 -3.73 17.42 -0.68
N VAL A 163 -2.68 16.92 -1.34
CA VAL A 163 -2.74 15.68 -2.12
C VAL A 163 -2.92 14.46 -1.20
N ILE A 164 -2.21 14.42 -0.07
CA ILE A 164 -2.35 13.35 0.94
C ILE A 164 -3.79 13.32 1.47
N ALA A 165 -4.32 14.48 1.88
CA ALA A 165 -5.68 14.61 2.39
C ALA A 165 -6.71 14.16 1.34
N ALA A 166 -6.58 14.64 0.09
CA ALA A 166 -7.45 14.23 -1.00
C ALA A 166 -7.36 12.73 -1.31
N GLN A 167 -6.17 12.12 -1.25
CA GLN A 167 -6.00 10.68 -1.47
C GLN A 167 -6.62 9.86 -0.33
N SER A 168 -6.61 10.37 0.91
CA SER A 168 -7.16 9.69 2.09
C SER A 168 -8.69 9.51 2.05
N GLU A 169 -9.40 10.38 1.32
CA GLU A 169 -10.85 10.26 1.11
C GLU A 169 -11.24 9.11 0.17
N ARG A 170 -10.25 8.50 -0.50
CA ARG A 170 -10.44 7.44 -1.51
C ARG A 170 -9.97 6.07 -1.03
N VAL A 171 -9.96 5.85 0.28
CA VAL A 171 -9.58 4.56 0.86
C VAL A 171 -10.70 3.55 0.66
N ASN A 172 -10.39 2.47 -0.06
CA ASN A 172 -11.14 1.24 -0.12
C ASN A 172 -10.28 0.11 0.48
N GLN A 173 -10.68 -0.35 1.67
CA GLN A 173 -9.86 -1.25 2.47
C GLN A 173 -9.88 -2.66 1.92
N LEU A 174 -8.69 -3.28 1.86
CA LEU A 174 -8.55 -4.70 1.61
C LEU A 174 -8.88 -5.49 2.88
N PRO A 175 -9.41 -6.73 2.78
CA PRO A 175 -9.83 -7.53 3.93
C PRO A 175 -8.64 -8.16 4.68
N ARG A 176 -7.67 -7.34 5.11
CA ARG A 176 -6.43 -7.77 5.79
C ARG A 176 -6.67 -8.41 7.16
N TYR A 177 -7.89 -8.28 7.69
CA TYR A 177 -8.33 -8.94 8.92
C TYR A 177 -8.71 -10.41 8.70
N ALA A 178 -8.95 -10.84 7.46
CA ALA A 178 -9.20 -12.24 7.16
C ALA A 178 -7.95 -13.05 7.50
N LEU A 179 -8.12 -14.14 8.27
CA LEU A 179 -6.99 -14.94 8.76
C LEU A 179 -6.16 -15.52 7.62
N TRP A 180 -6.78 -15.76 6.46
CA TRP A 180 -6.13 -16.27 5.26
C TRP A 180 -5.56 -15.20 4.33
N TRP A 181 -5.63 -13.90 4.69
CA TRP A 181 -5.09 -12.81 3.86
C TRP A 181 -3.57 -12.98 3.60
N GLY A 182 -2.82 -13.43 4.62
CA GLY A 182 -1.38 -13.67 4.53
C GLY A 182 -1.02 -14.73 3.49
N PRO A 183 -1.54 -15.97 3.61
CA PRO A 183 -1.41 -17.01 2.58
C PRO A 183 -1.83 -16.53 1.19
N PHE A 184 -3.00 -15.88 1.09
CA PHE A 184 -3.51 -15.38 -0.18
C PHE A 184 -2.57 -14.37 -0.84
N THR A 185 -2.04 -13.38 -0.11
CA THR A 185 -1.16 -12.38 -0.72
C THR A 185 0.19 -12.95 -1.18
N ASN A 186 0.65 -14.06 -0.56
CA ASN A 186 1.83 -14.80 -1.03
C ASN A 186 1.52 -15.51 -2.34
N PHE A 187 0.36 -16.18 -2.42
CA PHE A 187 -0.11 -16.80 -3.65
C PHE A 187 -0.21 -15.78 -4.78
N VAL A 188 -0.88 -14.64 -4.55
CA VAL A 188 -1.00 -13.54 -5.53
C VAL A 188 0.37 -13.10 -6.07
N SER A 189 1.32 -12.83 -5.18
CA SER A 189 2.67 -12.40 -5.59
C SER A 189 3.36 -13.45 -6.45
N SER A 190 3.26 -14.73 -6.05
CA SER A 190 3.89 -15.83 -6.77
C SER A 190 3.25 -16.10 -8.14
N SER A 191 1.92 -16.02 -8.24
CA SER A 191 1.17 -16.26 -9.48
C SER A 191 1.44 -15.18 -10.52
N ILE A 192 1.48 -13.91 -10.09
CA ILE A 192 1.84 -12.79 -10.99
C ILE A 192 3.29 -12.91 -11.44
N LEU A 193 4.22 -13.26 -10.53
CA LEU A 193 5.62 -13.45 -10.91
C LEU A 193 5.80 -14.57 -11.94
N GLN A 194 5.13 -15.71 -11.73
CA GLN A 194 5.15 -16.83 -12.68
C GLN A 194 4.55 -16.44 -14.04
N ALA A 195 3.42 -15.74 -14.05
CA ALA A 195 2.79 -15.25 -15.28
C ALA A 195 3.72 -14.28 -16.05
N ALA A 196 4.37 -13.35 -15.33
CA ALA A 196 5.33 -12.42 -15.91
C ALA A 196 6.56 -13.13 -16.49
N GLN A 197 7.03 -14.21 -15.87
CA GLN A 197 8.17 -15.01 -16.35
C GLN A 197 7.82 -15.90 -17.54
N ALA A 198 6.60 -16.46 -17.57
CA ALA A 198 6.12 -17.28 -18.67
C ALA A 198 5.83 -16.45 -19.93
N GLY A 199 5.32 -15.23 -19.77
CA GLY A 199 5.12 -14.26 -20.85
C GLY A 199 3.92 -14.53 -21.78
N ASN A 200 3.19 -15.63 -21.58
CA ASN A 200 2.05 -16.02 -22.42
C ASN A 200 0.82 -16.48 -21.60
N VAL A 201 0.76 -16.15 -20.31
CA VAL A 201 -0.40 -16.43 -19.46
C VAL A 201 -1.38 -15.27 -19.55
N SER A 202 -2.67 -15.57 -19.77
CA SER A 202 -3.68 -14.52 -19.86
C SER A 202 -4.01 -13.93 -18.49
N ALA A 203 -4.42 -12.66 -18.47
CA ALA A 203 -4.87 -12.00 -17.25
C ALA A 203 -6.05 -12.74 -16.59
N ASP A 204 -6.96 -13.28 -17.41
CA ASP A 204 -8.14 -14.00 -16.93
C ASP A 204 -7.77 -15.30 -16.22
N GLU A 205 -6.84 -16.08 -16.78
CA GLU A 205 -6.36 -17.32 -16.14
C GLU A 205 -5.71 -17.04 -14.77
N VAL A 206 -4.94 -15.95 -14.66
CA VAL A 206 -4.36 -15.55 -13.37
C VAL A 206 -5.47 -15.20 -12.38
N ILE A 207 -6.41 -14.33 -12.77
CA ILE A 207 -7.50 -13.87 -11.91
C ILE A 207 -8.39 -15.02 -11.44
N ASP A 208 -8.74 -15.94 -12.32
CA ASP A 208 -9.54 -17.12 -11.98
C ASP A 208 -8.83 -18.00 -10.95
N ALA A 209 -7.51 -18.18 -11.10
CA ALA A 209 -6.71 -18.92 -10.12
C ALA A 209 -6.66 -18.20 -8.76
N LEU A 210 -6.56 -16.86 -8.74
CA LEU A 210 -6.61 -16.09 -7.49
C LEU A 210 -7.96 -16.24 -6.78
N ALA A 211 -9.07 -16.21 -7.52
CA ALA A 211 -10.39 -16.38 -6.94
C ALA A 211 -10.61 -17.79 -6.38
N ALA A 212 -10.15 -18.82 -7.09
CA ALA A 212 -10.19 -20.19 -6.63
C ALA A 212 -9.41 -20.37 -5.31
N GLU A 213 -8.18 -19.85 -5.24
CA GLU A 213 -7.36 -19.88 -4.03
C GLU A 213 -8.04 -19.17 -2.86
N TRP A 214 -8.64 -17.99 -3.09
CA TRP A 214 -9.34 -17.25 -2.04
C TRP A 214 -10.50 -18.07 -1.45
N ILE A 215 -11.27 -18.76 -2.30
CA ILE A 215 -12.40 -19.60 -1.88
C ILE A 215 -11.91 -20.83 -1.12
N GLU A 216 -10.84 -21.48 -1.59
CA GLU A 216 -10.23 -22.63 -0.91
C GLU A 216 -9.71 -22.26 0.48
N LEU A 217 -8.92 -21.19 0.56
CA LEU A 217 -8.39 -20.68 1.81
C LEU A 217 -9.49 -20.26 2.79
N ARG A 218 -10.57 -19.63 2.30
CA ARG A 218 -11.72 -19.31 3.16
C ARG A 218 -12.30 -20.58 3.80
N ALA A 219 -12.48 -21.64 3.02
CA ALA A 219 -13.03 -22.90 3.52
C ALA A 219 -12.09 -23.65 4.48
N GLU A 220 -10.78 -23.38 4.46
CA GLU A 220 -9.82 -23.95 5.42
C GLU A 220 -9.88 -23.25 6.80
N TYR A 221 -10.18 -21.95 6.82
CA TYR A 221 -10.13 -21.13 8.03
C TYR A 221 -11.50 -20.92 8.70
N GLU A 222 -12.61 -21.20 8.01
CA GLU A 222 -13.99 -21.19 8.52
C GLU A 222 -14.47 -22.60 8.93
#